data_AF-A0A9R0UXZ2-F1
#
_entry.id   AF-A0A9R0UXZ2-F1
#
_cell.length_a   1.000
_cell.length_b   1.000
_cell.length_c   1.000
_cell.angle_alpha   90.00
_cell.angle_beta   90.00
_cell.angle_gamma   90.00
#
_symmetry.space_group_name_H-M   'P 1'
#
loop_
_entity.id
_entity.type
_entity.pdbx_description
1 polymer ?
#
loop_
_entity_poly.entity_id
_entity_poly.type
_entity_poly.pdbx_seq_one_letter_code
_entity_poly.pdbx_strand_id
1 'polypeptide(L)' 'MACPGNLLDIMDVNIRCNQEPQVTLELFAAPVSRLGLACCRGSARQRIKMGAVVKELGAIKRIIMANQNYVSWSTVQ' A
#
# COMPACT_ATOMS: atom_id res chain seq x y z
N MET A 1 -4.11 15.80 8.90
CA MET A 1 -2.83 15.26 8.39
C MET A 1 -2.80 15.52 6.90
N ALA A 2 -1.79 16.22 6.40
CA ALA A 2 -1.64 16.44 4.96
C ALA A 2 -1.27 15.11 4.30
N CYS A 3 -2.05 14.70 3.29
CA CYS A 3 -1.58 13.67 2.36
C CYS A 3 -0.25 14.17 1.78
N PRO A 4 0.84 13.39 1.78
CA PRO A 4 2.08 13.85 1.17
C PRO A 4 1.80 14.01 -0.33
N GLY A 5 1.79 15.25 -0.83
CA GLY A 5 1.35 15.59 -2.19
C GLY A 5 2.15 14.93 -3.31
N ASN A 6 3.23 14.26 -2.95
CA ASN A 6 4.25 13.63 -3.77
C ASN A 6 4.44 12.13 -3.41
N LEU A 7 3.50 11.54 -2.66
CA LEU A 7 3.56 10.12 -2.30
C LEU A 7 3.47 9.21 -3.53
N LEU A 8 2.67 9.59 -4.53
CA LEU A 8 2.57 8.87 -5.80
C LEU A 8 3.89 8.93 -6.59
N ASP A 9 4.66 10.02 -6.48
CA ASP A 9 5.96 10.16 -7.14
C ASP A 9 7.07 9.31 -6.48
N ILE A 10 6.92 9.02 -5.19
CA ILE A 10 7.85 8.19 -4.41
C ILE A 10 7.55 6.69 -4.60
N MET A 11 6.31 6.35 -4.91
CA MET A 11 5.89 4.97 -5.16
C MET A 11 6.43 4.48 -6.50
N ASP A 12 6.94 3.25 -6.54
CA ASP A 12 7.51 2.67 -7.76
C ASP A 12 6.49 2.74 -8.92
N VAL A 13 6.88 3.39 -10.01
CA VAL A 13 6.08 3.57 -11.24
C VAL A 13 5.64 2.23 -11.85
N ASN A 14 6.32 1.12 -11.51
CA ASN A 14 5.91 -0.23 -11.90
C ASN A 14 4.71 -0.76 -11.11
N ILE A 15 4.26 -0.09 -10.05
CA ILE A 15 2.95 -0.33 -9.45
C ILE A 15 1.91 0.17 -10.43
N ARG A 16 1.60 -0.67 -11.43
CA ARG A 16 0.49 -0.49 -12.35
C ARG A 16 -0.80 -0.65 -11.58
N CYS A 17 -1.22 0.43 -10.94
CA CYS A 17 -2.59 0.61 -10.49
C CYS A 17 -3.28 1.38 -11.63
N ASN A 18 -3.85 0.65 -12.59
CA ASN A 18 -4.65 1.23 -13.69
C ASN A 18 -6.02 1.74 -13.18
N GLN A 19 -6.07 2.20 -11.93
CA GLN A 19 -7.27 2.61 -11.23
C GLN A 19 -7.21 4.11 -10.95
N GLU A 20 -8.38 4.71 -10.75
CA GLU A 20 -8.53 6.11 -10.34
C GLU A 20 -7.53 6.46 -9.20
N PRO A 21 -6.90 7.65 -9.21
CA PRO A 21 -5.89 8.05 -8.23
C PRO A 21 -6.33 7.86 -6.76
N GLN A 22 -7.63 8.03 -6.47
CA GLN A 22 -8.20 7.80 -5.14
C GLN A 22 -8.13 6.32 -4.72
N VAL A 23 -8.42 5.40 -5.64
CA VAL A 23 -8.37 3.96 -5.39
C VAL A 23 -6.93 3.50 -5.17
N THR A 24 -5.99 4.06 -5.94
CA THR A 24 -4.55 3.83 -5.74
C THR A 24 -4.07 4.33 -4.37
N LEU A 25 -4.55 5.50 -3.94
CA LEU A 25 -4.27 6.05 -2.61
C LEU A 25 -4.80 5.16 -1.49
N GLU A 26 -6.04 4.66 -1.62
CA GLU A 26 -6.66 3.83 -0.59
C GLU A 26 -6.09 2.41 -0.51
N LEU A 27 -5.82 1.78 -1.66
CA LEU A 27 -5.37 0.40 -1.71
C LEU A 27 -3.87 0.23 -1.46
N PHE A 28 -3.06 1.25 -1.78
CA PHE A 28 -1.61 1.16 -1.67
C PHE A 28 -1.04 2.16 -0.68
N ALA A 29 -1.26 3.45 -0.93
CA ALA A 29 -0.56 4.51 -0.20
C ALA A 29 -0.92 4.52 1.29
N ALA A 30 -2.21 4.42 1.63
CA ALA A 30 -2.67 4.42 3.01
C ALA A 30 -2.18 3.20 3.81
N PRO A 31 -2.31 1.94 3.33
CA PRO A 31 -1.79 0.76 4.05
C PRO A 31 -0.27 0.78 4.25
N VAL A 32 0.49 1.11 3.21
CA VAL A 32 1.96 1.16 3.29
C VAL A 32 2.42 2.27 4.22
N SER A 33 1.80 3.45 4.17
CA SER A 33 2.12 4.56 5.08
C SER A 33 1.79 4.21 6.53
N ARG A 34 0.64 3.57 6.80
CA ARG A 34 0.27 3.11 8.15
C ARG A 34 1.28 2.11 8.70
N LEU A 35 1.76 1.19 7.87
CA LEU A 35 2.80 0.24 8.24
C LEU A 35 4.13 0.95 8.54
N GLY A 36 4.54 1.90 7.69
CA GLY A 36 5.73 2.73 7.92
C GLY A 36 5.67 3.49 9.26
N LEU A 37 4.52 4.08 9.59
CA LEU A 37 4.31 4.74 10.88
C LEU A 37 4.40 3.77 12.07
N ALA A 38 3.93 2.54 11.91
CA ALA A 38 4.06 1.51 12.94
C ALA A 38 5.52 1.09 13.15
N CYS A 39 6.35 1.13 12.10
CA CYS A 39 7.79 0.87 12.17
C CYS A 39 8.57 2.02 12.85
N CYS A 40 8.11 3.27 12.69
CA CYS A 40 8.85 4.47 13.08
C CYS A 40 8.41 5.09 14.43
N ARG A 41 7.78 4.32 15.33
CA ARG A 41 7.40 4.81 16.67
C ARG A 41 8.64 5.23 17.47
N GLY A 42 8.53 6.33 18.22
CA GLY A 42 9.64 6.88 19.01
C GLY A 42 10.25 5.84 19.96
N SER A 43 9.41 5.15 20.74
CA SER A 43 9.86 4.07 21.61
C SER A 43 10.00 2.74 20.85
N ALA A 44 11.16 2.09 20.95
CA ALA A 44 11.42 0.81 20.29
C ALA A 44 10.41 -0.29 20.66
N ARG A 45 9.93 -0.32 21.91
CA ARG A 45 8.92 -1.29 22.38
C ARG A 45 7.54 -1.10 21.74
N GLN A 46 7.28 0.08 21.17
CA GLN A 46 6.02 0.41 20.50
C GLN A 46 6.08 0.16 18.99
N ARG A 47 7.26 -0.15 18.45
CA ARG A 47 7.42 -0.48 17.03
C ARG A 47 6.87 -1.88 16.77
N ILE A 48 6.26 -2.04 15.61
CA ILE A 48 5.81 -3.35 15.14
C ILE A 48 7.00 -4.31 15.01
N LYS A 49 6.82 -5.59 15.38
CA LYS A 49 7.85 -6.62 15.23
C LYS A 49 8.02 -6.97 13.75
N MET A 50 9.24 -7.28 13.32
CA MET A 50 9.53 -7.63 11.91
C MET A 50 8.63 -8.77 11.37
N GLY A 51 8.35 -9.81 12.16
CA GLY A 51 7.42 -10.87 11.74
C GLY A 51 6.01 -10.36 11.45
N ALA A 52 5.53 -9.36 12.18
CA ALA A 52 4.25 -8.71 11.90
C ALA A 52 4.35 -7.77 10.68
N VAL A 53 5.49 -7.10 10.46
CA VAL A 53 5.73 -6.32 9.22
C VAL A 53 5.59 -7.21 7.99
N VAL A 54 6.25 -8.37 7.96
CA VAL A 54 6.16 -9.31 6.83
C VAL A 54 4.73 -9.80 6.62
N LYS A 55 3.98 -10.05 7.70
CA LYS A 55 2.56 -10.45 7.63
C LYS A 55 1.69 -9.35 7.00
N GLU A 56 1.87 -8.09 7.42
CA GLU A 56 1.13 -6.95 6.87
C GLU A 56 1.49 -6.71 5.39
N LEU A 57 2.78 -6.78 5.02
CA LEU A 57 3.21 -6.69 3.62
C LEU A 57 2.58 -7.79 2.76
N GLY A 58 2.49 -9.02 3.28
CA GLY A 58 1.80 -10.12 2.60
C GLY A 58 0.29 -9.90 2.44
N ALA A 59 -0.36 -9.22 3.38
CA ALA A 59 -1.76 -8.82 3.26
C ALA A 59 -1.95 -7.74 2.19
N ILE A 60 -1.12 -6.69 2.22
CA ILE A 60 -1.12 -5.60 1.23
C ILE A 60 -0.90 -6.17 -0.18
N LYS A 61 0.09 -7.05 -0.37
CA LYS A 61 0.35 -7.72 -1.66
C LYS A 61 -0.89 -8.45 -2.18
N ARG A 62 -1.61 -9.20 -1.33
CA ARG A 62 -2.81 -9.94 -1.74
C ARG A 62 -3.94 -9.02 -2.19
N ILE A 63 -4.15 -7.90 -1.49
CA ILE A 63 -5.15 -6.89 -1.86
C ILE A 63 -4.83 -6.30 -3.23
N ILE A 64 -3.56 -5.94 -3.47
CA ILE A 64 -3.12 -5.39 -4.76
C ILE A 64 -3.33 -6.42 -5.88
N MET A 65 -2.89 -7.67 -5.67
CA MET A 65 -3.05 -8.73 -6.67
C MET A 65 -4.51 -9.05 -6.98
N ALA A 66 -5.39 -9.07 -5.97
CA ALA A 66 -6.81 -9.29 -6.17
C ALA A 66 -7.44 -8.19 -7.04
N ASN A 67 -7.04 -6.94 -6.83
CA ASN A 67 -7.49 -5.81 -7.64
C ASN A 67 -6.94 -5.84 -9.08
N GLN A 68 -5.67 -6.21 -9.27
CA GLN A 68 -5.09 -6.36 -10.61
C GLN A 68 -5.77 -7.49 -11.41
N ASN A 69 -6.13 -8.59 -10.75
CA ASN A 69 -6.88 -9.67 -11.40
C ASN A 69 -8.31 -9.23 -11.77
N TYR A 70 -9.00 -8.45 -10.94
CA TYR A 70 -10.31 -7.89 -11.27
C TYR A 70 -10.25 -6.94 -12.48
N VAL A 71 -9.24 -6.09 -12.56
CA VAL A 71 -9.02 -5.17 -13.69
C VAL A 71 -8.67 -5.94 -14.98
N SER A 72 -7.91 -7.03 -14.86
CA SER A 72 -7.61 -7.92 -16.00
C SER A 72 -8.87 -8.59 -16.58
N TRP A 73 -9.82 -9.01 -15.74
CA TRP A 73 -11.07 -9.62 -16.21
C TRP A 73 -12.06 -8.60 -16.82
N SER A 74 -12.13 -7.39 -16.27
CA SER A 74 -13.04 -6.34 -16.76
C SER A 74 -12.58 -5.64 -18.04
N THR A 75 -11.31 -5.81 -18.44
CA THR A 75 -10.77 -5.29 -19.71
C THR A 75 -10.84 -6.28 -20.87
N VAL A 76 -11.34 -7.50 -20.63
CA VAL A 76 -11.48 -8.57 -21.63
C VAL A 76 -12.95 -8.73 -22.10
N GLN A 77 -13.87 -7.92 -21.57
CA GLN A 77 -15.25 -7.79 -22.07
C GLN A 77 -15.40 -6.53 -22.92
#